data_AF-A0A3B5KMC8-F1
#
_entry.id   AF-A0A3B5KMC8-F1
#
_cell.length_a   1.000
_cell.length_b   1.000
_cell.length_c   1.000
_cell.angle_alpha   90.00
_cell.angle_beta   90.00
_cell.angle_gamma   90.00
#
_symmetry.space_group_name_H-M   'P 1'
#
loop_
_entity.id
_entity.type
_entity.pdbx_description
1 polymer ?
#
loop_
_entity_poly.entity_id
_entity_poly.type
_entity_poly.pdbx_seq_one_letter_code
_entity_poly.pdbx_strand_id
1 'polypeptide(L)'
;MRPLIVFLDIQGTLGVEVVSEGERSHLESPMLHTNLNKIFVSNFHNYPYIVSDTPGLGPSLVVHTSVPFGLEHLENDKDAIQPIILQELQRLLPDLPQPVSIKFQKWRYSQVLTSVPNCPGHMTILEQPLLICGGDAFTHSNFDGCVESALSVCRALQLLLDVKQNISL
;
A
#
# COMPACT_ATOMS: atom_id res chain seq x y z
N MET A 1 -20.62 -2.98 -27.03
CA MET A 1 -20.09 -2.52 -25.73
C MET A 1 -18.74 -3.20 -25.52
N ARG A 2 -17.68 -2.46 -25.14
CA ARG A 2 -16.35 -3.06 -24.94
C ARG A 2 -16.31 -3.80 -23.58
N PRO A 3 -15.58 -4.92 -23.47
CA PRO A 3 -15.49 -5.69 -22.23
C PRO A 3 -14.86 -4.87 -21.09
N LEU A 4 -15.53 -4.77 -19.94
CA LEU A 4 -15.00 -4.14 -18.73
C LEU A 4 -14.20 -5.15 -17.89
N ILE A 5 -12.98 -4.78 -17.51
CA ILE A 5 -12.17 -5.52 -16.54
C ILE A 5 -12.16 -4.75 -15.22
N VAL A 6 -12.41 -5.43 -14.10
CA VAL A 6 -12.37 -4.81 -12.77
C VAL A 6 -11.26 -5.42 -11.92
N PHE A 7 -10.47 -4.56 -11.30
CA PHE A 7 -9.46 -4.91 -10.32
C PHE A 7 -9.96 -4.48 -8.94
N LEU A 8 -10.04 -5.43 -8.01
CA LEU A 8 -10.50 -5.22 -6.65
C LEU A 8 -9.33 -5.38 -5.70
N ASP A 9 -8.97 -4.30 -5.01
CA ASP A 9 -7.85 -4.22 -4.09
C ASP A 9 -8.39 -4.05 -2.67
N ILE A 10 -8.17 -5.04 -1.81
CA ILE A 10 -8.52 -4.95 -0.39
C ILE A 10 -7.32 -4.40 0.38
N GLN A 11 -7.51 -3.25 1.02
CA GLN A 11 -6.48 -2.55 1.79
C GLN A 11 -6.53 -2.93 3.28
N GLY A 12 -5.55 -3.71 3.74
CA GLY A 12 -5.31 -3.95 5.15
C GLY A 12 -4.14 -3.11 5.66
N THR A 13 -4.26 -2.50 6.83
CA THR A 13 -3.13 -1.87 7.52
C THR A 13 -3.10 -2.34 8.96
N LEU A 14 -2.63 -3.58 9.16
CA LEU A 14 -2.13 -3.97 10.46
C LEU A 14 -0.79 -3.24 10.62
N GLY A 15 -0.72 -2.31 11.58
CA GLY A 15 0.52 -1.60 11.90
C GLY A 15 1.63 -2.59 12.23
N VAL A 16 2.84 -2.35 11.72
CA VAL A 16 4.03 -3.01 12.22
C VAL A 16 4.38 -2.29 13.52
N GLU A 17 3.84 -2.75 14.66
CA GLU A 17 4.40 -2.37 15.96
C GLU A 17 5.75 -3.05 16.11
N VAL A 18 6.83 -2.36 15.71
CA VAL A 18 8.16 -2.71 16.18
C VAL A 18 8.24 -2.20 17.62
N VAL A 19 7.90 -3.07 18.57
CA VAL A 19 8.14 -2.79 20.00
C VAL A 19 9.65 -2.82 20.21
N SER A 20 10.30 -1.65 20.24
CA SER A 20 11.56 -1.53 20.96
C SER A 20 11.22 -1.42 22.44
N GLU A 21 11.78 -2.27 23.29
CA GLU A 21 11.64 -2.16 24.74
C GLU A 21 12.11 -0.76 25.19
N GLY A 22 11.17 0.12 25.55
CA GLY A 22 11.47 1.45 26.05
C GLY A 22 10.31 2.44 25.86
N GLU A 23 9.57 2.64 26.95
CA GLU A 23 8.70 3.80 27.23
C GLU A 23 7.38 3.95 26.45
N ARG A 24 6.30 3.53 27.13
CA ARG A 24 4.93 3.96 26.84
C ARG A 24 4.80 5.46 27.12
N SER A 25 4.40 6.25 26.13
CA SER A 25 3.62 7.46 26.36
C SER A 25 2.51 7.56 25.33
N HIS A 26 1.30 7.71 25.86
CA HIS A 26 0.06 7.88 25.12
C HIS A 26 0.05 9.21 24.37
N LEU A 27 -0.08 9.15 23.04
CA LEU A 27 -0.61 10.25 22.24
C LEU A 27 -1.56 9.67 21.20
N GLU A 28 -2.85 9.61 21.57
CA GLU A 28 -3.93 9.47 20.59
C GLU A 28 -3.92 10.69 19.67
N SER A 29 -3.72 10.47 18.38
CA SER A 29 -3.88 11.50 17.36
C SER A 29 -5.27 11.36 16.72
N PRO A 30 -6.09 12.43 16.66
CA PRO A 30 -7.45 12.35 16.16
C PRO A 30 -7.45 12.42 14.64
N MET A 31 -7.29 11.29 13.96
CA MET A 31 -7.76 11.18 12.58
C MET A 31 -9.25 10.89 12.60
N LEU A 32 -10.06 11.89 12.23
CA LEU A 32 -11.49 11.77 12.00
C LEU A 32 -11.80 10.57 11.07
N HIS A 33 -12.17 9.45 11.67
CA HIS A 33 -12.84 8.34 10.99
C HIS A 33 -14.22 8.82 10.54
N THR A 34 -14.32 9.38 9.33
CA THR A 34 -15.61 9.53 8.66
C THR A 34 -15.96 8.22 7.96
N ASN A 35 -17.14 7.72 8.31
CA ASN A 35 -17.54 6.32 8.25
C ASN A 35 -18.42 6.03 7.03
N LEU A 36 -18.06 6.45 5.81
CA LEU A 36 -19.04 6.44 4.70
C LEU A 36 -18.61 5.97 3.31
N ASN A 37 -17.35 5.64 3.04
CA ASN A 37 -16.98 5.06 1.74
C ASN A 37 -16.30 3.71 1.94
N LYS A 38 -17.02 2.61 1.64
CA LYS A 38 -16.48 1.24 1.70
C LYS A 38 -15.39 1.01 0.65
N ILE A 39 -15.45 1.75 -0.46
CA ILE A 39 -14.53 1.65 -1.59
C ILE A 39 -14.21 3.02 -2.19
N PHE A 40 -13.04 3.12 -2.78
CA PHE A 40 -12.52 4.20 -3.61
C PHE A 40 -12.32 3.65 -5.02
N VAL A 41 -12.73 4.41 -6.04
CA VAL A 41 -12.61 3.99 -7.44
C VAL A 41 -11.56 4.85 -8.11
N SER A 42 -10.51 4.23 -8.62
CA SER A 42 -9.47 4.90 -9.42
C SER A 42 -9.57 4.40 -10.87
N ASN A 43 -9.46 5.32 -11.81
CA ASN A 43 -9.37 5.00 -13.23
C ASN A 43 -8.08 5.60 -13.77
N PHE A 44 -7.32 4.80 -14.52
CA PHE A 44 -6.07 5.24 -15.13
C PHE A 44 -6.28 6.19 -16.32
N HIS A 45 -7.52 6.35 -16.81
CA HIS A 45 -7.84 7.34 -17.84
C HIS A 45 -9.16 8.04 -17.49
N ASN A 46 -9.07 9.37 -17.35
CA ASN A 46 -10.14 10.31 -17.03
C ASN A 46 -11.53 9.86 -17.52
N TYR A 47 -12.49 9.73 -16.59
CA TYR A 47 -13.90 9.65 -16.94
C TYR A 47 -14.26 10.87 -17.82
N PRO A 48 -14.92 10.63 -18.97
CA PRO A 48 -16.35 10.39 -18.91
C PRO A 48 -16.69 9.03 -19.53
N TYR A 49 -16.86 8.04 -18.65
CA TYR A 49 -17.36 6.69 -18.92
C TYR A 49 -16.38 5.73 -19.59
N ILE A 50 -15.28 5.44 -18.89
CA ILE A 50 -14.31 4.35 -19.13
C ILE A 50 -14.13 3.99 -20.62
N VAL A 51 -13.35 4.79 -21.35
CA VAL A 51 -12.88 4.42 -22.69
C VAL A 51 -11.39 4.65 -22.74
N SER A 52 -10.62 3.59 -22.96
CA SER A 52 -9.29 3.74 -23.53
C SER A 52 -9.47 4.04 -25.01
N ASP A 53 -9.06 5.23 -25.47
CA ASP A 53 -9.11 5.59 -26.90
C ASP A 53 -8.14 4.78 -27.76
N THR A 54 -7.34 3.90 -27.14
CA THR A 54 -6.46 2.96 -27.84
C THR A 54 -7.28 1.86 -28.52
N PRO A 55 -7.18 1.70 -29.85
CA PRO A 55 -7.83 0.61 -30.57
C PRO A 55 -7.39 -0.75 -30.03
N GLY A 56 -8.36 -1.65 -29.78
CA GLY A 56 -8.09 -3.00 -29.26
C GLY A 56 -8.00 -3.13 -27.74
N LEU A 57 -7.98 -2.02 -26.98
CA LEU A 57 -8.04 -2.05 -25.52
C LEU A 57 -9.48 -1.82 -25.03
N GLY A 58 -9.90 -2.68 -24.10
CA GLY A 58 -11.16 -2.57 -23.38
C GLY A 58 -11.02 -1.72 -22.11
N PRO A 59 -12.11 -1.18 -21.59
CA PRO A 59 -12.10 -0.44 -20.33
C PRO A 59 -11.63 -1.28 -19.15
N SER A 60 -10.88 -0.64 -18.25
CA SER A 60 -10.48 -1.21 -16.97
C SER A 60 -10.80 -0.26 -15.81
N LEU A 61 -11.20 -0.82 -14.68
CA LEU A 61 -11.49 -0.07 -13.45
C LEU A 61 -10.72 -0.68 -12.28
N VAL A 62 -10.13 0.15 -11.43
CA VAL A 62 -9.51 -0.29 -10.18
C VAL A 62 -10.35 0.23 -9.01
N VAL A 63 -10.63 -0.65 -8.05
CA VAL A 63 -11.44 -0.37 -6.87
C VAL A 63 -10.61 -0.74 -5.66
N HIS A 64 -10.26 0.25 -4.84
CA HIS A 64 -9.59 0.05 -3.56
C HIS A 64 -10.62 0.08 -2.44
N THR A 65 -10.66 -0.92 -1.55
CA THR A 65 -11.49 -0.82 -0.35
C THR A 65 -10.91 0.20 0.60
N SER A 66 -11.73 0.75 1.50
CA SER A 66 -11.20 1.48 2.63
C SER A 66 -10.43 0.55 3.59
N VAL A 67 -9.53 1.14 4.38
CA VAL A 67 -8.77 0.42 5.41
C VAL A 67 -9.68 -0.29 6.43
N PRO A 68 -10.74 0.35 7.01
CA PRO A 68 -11.62 -0.35 7.95
C PRO A 68 -12.31 -1.57 7.35
N PHE A 69 -12.80 -1.44 6.11
CA PHE A 69 -13.41 -2.56 5.39
C PHE A 69 -12.40 -3.69 5.18
N GLY A 70 -11.17 -3.34 4.79
CA GLY A 70 -10.13 -4.32 4.59
C GLY A 70 -9.74 -5.02 5.89
N LEU A 71 -9.59 -4.32 7.01
CA LEU A 71 -9.31 -4.95 8.32
C LEU A 71 -10.40 -5.93 8.76
N GLU A 72 -11.68 -5.61 8.51
CA GLU A 72 -12.81 -6.48 8.82
C GLU A 72 -12.82 -7.75 7.95
N HIS A 73 -12.50 -7.61 6.66
CA HIS A 73 -12.73 -8.65 5.65
C HIS A 73 -11.48 -9.31 5.07
N LEU A 74 -10.28 -8.93 5.53
CA LEU A 74 -9.01 -9.39 4.95
C LEU A 74 -8.89 -10.91 4.93
N GLU A 75 -9.35 -11.57 6.00
CA GLU A 75 -9.24 -13.02 6.17
C GLU A 75 -10.40 -13.79 5.55
N ASN A 76 -11.49 -13.12 5.16
CA ASN A 76 -12.64 -13.79 4.55
C ASN A 76 -12.32 -14.30 3.15
N ASP A 77 -13.02 -15.34 2.70
CA ASP A 77 -12.84 -15.88 1.35
C ASP A 77 -13.22 -14.87 0.27
N LYS A 78 -12.47 -14.89 -0.83
CA LYS A 78 -12.70 -14.01 -1.99
C LYS A 78 -14.16 -14.07 -2.45
N ASP A 79 -14.72 -15.27 -2.53
CA ASP A 79 -16.07 -15.49 -3.06
C ASP A 79 -17.16 -14.92 -2.16
N ALA A 80 -16.88 -14.73 -0.86
CA ALA A 80 -17.79 -14.06 0.07
C ALA A 80 -17.71 -12.53 -0.04
N ILE A 81 -16.52 -11.98 -0.28
CA ILE A 81 -16.29 -10.53 -0.22
C ILE A 81 -16.45 -9.83 -1.58
N GLN A 82 -16.06 -10.50 -2.66
CA GLN A 82 -16.16 -9.93 -4.01
C GLN A 82 -17.58 -9.42 -4.34
N PRO A 83 -18.67 -10.17 -4.06
CA PRO A 83 -20.03 -9.67 -4.31
C PRO A 83 -20.38 -8.41 -3.53
N ILE A 84 -19.90 -8.28 -2.29
CA ILE A 84 -20.15 -7.11 -1.43
C ILE A 84 -19.51 -5.86 -2.05
N ILE A 85 -18.26 -5.98 -2.51
CA ILE A 85 -17.53 -4.90 -3.18
C ILE A 85 -18.22 -4.51 -4.50
N LEU A 86 -18.63 -5.50 -5.31
CA LEU A 86 -19.32 -5.24 -6.58
C LEU A 86 -20.69 -4.59 -6.39
N GLN A 87 -21.44 -5.00 -5.36
CA GLN A 87 -22.72 -4.38 -5.03
C GLN A 87 -22.55 -2.91 -4.66
N GLU A 88 -21.52 -2.58 -3.87
CA GLU A 88 -21.21 -1.19 -3.55
C GLU A 88 -20.75 -0.40 -4.79
N LEU A 89 -19.94 -1.01 -5.66
CA LEU A 89 -19.54 -0.41 -6.92
C LEU A 89 -20.75 -0.08 -7.80
N GLN A 90 -21.69 -1.02 -7.94
CA GLN A 90 -22.92 -0.81 -8.70
C GLN A 90 -23.82 0.26 -8.05
N ARG A 91 -23.85 0.36 -6.71
CA ARG A 91 -24.56 1.43 -6.01
C ARG A 91 -23.98 2.80 -6.32
N LEU A 92 -22.65 2.91 -6.40
CA LEU A 92 -21.95 4.17 -6.71
C LEU A 92 -22.00 4.53 -8.20
N LEU A 93 -21.94 3.53 -9.08
CA LEU A 93 -21.89 3.68 -10.53
C LEU A 93 -22.88 2.70 -11.19
N PRO A 94 -24.19 3.03 -11.16
CA PRO A 94 -25.26 2.09 -11.57
C PRO A 94 -25.27 1.75 -13.06
N ASP A 95 -24.71 2.63 -13.90
CA ASP A 95 -24.66 2.45 -15.35
C ASP A 95 -23.44 1.64 -15.80
N LEU A 96 -22.62 1.12 -14.87
CA LEU A 96 -21.50 0.26 -15.24
C LEU A 96 -21.99 -1.06 -15.84
N PRO A 97 -21.42 -1.49 -16.97
CA PRO A 97 -21.69 -2.82 -17.49
C PRO A 97 -21.13 -3.89 -16.58
N GLN A 98 -21.66 -5.12 -16.70
CA GLN A 98 -21.11 -6.26 -16.00
C GLN A 98 -19.66 -6.53 -16.45
N PRO A 99 -18.72 -6.74 -15.51
CA PRO A 99 -17.34 -7.02 -15.87
C PRO A 99 -17.23 -8.39 -16.52
N VAL A 100 -16.39 -8.50 -17.56
CA VAL A 100 -16.07 -9.79 -18.19
C VAL A 100 -14.97 -10.54 -17.46
N SER A 101 -14.21 -9.83 -16.62
CA SER A 101 -13.12 -10.37 -15.83
C SER A 101 -12.93 -9.54 -14.56
N ILE A 102 -12.63 -10.24 -13.47
CA ILE A 102 -12.36 -9.62 -12.17
C ILE A 102 -11.05 -10.18 -11.62
N LYS A 103 -10.09 -9.30 -11.36
CA LYS A 103 -8.90 -9.62 -10.59
C LYS A 103 -9.10 -9.13 -9.16
N PHE A 104 -8.77 -9.96 -8.18
CA PHE A 104 -8.94 -9.66 -6.77
C PHE A 104 -7.60 -9.79 -6.06
N GLN A 105 -7.19 -8.76 -5.34
CA GLN A 105 -5.91 -8.66 -4.66
C GLN A 105 -6.13 -8.26 -3.20
N LYS A 106 -5.51 -8.99 -2.28
CA LYS A 106 -5.46 -8.64 -0.86
C LYS A 106 -4.11 -8.02 -0.55
N TRP A 107 -4.11 -6.85 0.09
CA TRP A 107 -2.92 -6.16 0.57
C TRP A 107 -2.97 -6.13 2.10
N ARG A 108 -2.46 -7.17 2.77
CA ARG A 108 -2.44 -7.24 4.25
C ARG A 108 -1.66 -6.08 4.89
N TYR A 109 -0.61 -5.65 4.21
CA TYR A 109 0.24 -4.52 4.57
C TYR A 109 0.22 -3.54 3.39
N SER A 110 -0.86 -2.76 3.28
CA SER A 110 -1.06 -1.87 2.14
C SER A 110 -0.32 -0.54 2.27
N GLN A 111 -0.12 -0.06 3.50
CA GLN A 111 0.59 1.17 3.81
C GLN A 111 1.02 1.19 5.29
N VAL A 112 2.10 1.93 5.55
CA VAL A 112 2.66 2.22 6.86
C VAL A 112 1.85 3.37 7.47
N LEU A 113 1.24 3.11 8.62
CA LEU A 113 0.53 4.14 9.40
C LEU A 113 1.48 4.94 10.28
N THR A 114 2.50 4.26 10.82
CA THR A 114 3.51 4.84 11.69
C THR A 114 4.83 4.24 11.31
N SER A 115 5.73 5.08 10.80
CA SER A 115 7.08 4.68 10.48
C SER A 115 7.86 4.32 11.74
N VAL A 116 8.92 3.54 11.58
CA VAL A 116 9.84 3.26 12.68
C VAL A 116 10.37 4.59 13.24
N PRO A 117 10.24 4.85 14.56
CA PRO A 117 10.64 6.12 15.14
C PRO A 117 12.16 6.32 15.06
N ASN A 118 12.58 7.57 14.92
CA ASN A 118 13.99 7.99 14.92
C ASN A 118 14.88 7.27 13.89
N CYS A 119 14.29 6.79 12.80
CA CYS A 119 15.00 6.07 11.75
C CYS A 119 15.34 7.00 10.57
N PRO A 120 16.59 7.02 10.07
CA PRO A 120 17.02 7.88 8.96
C PRO A 120 16.57 7.37 7.57
N GLY A 121 15.61 6.47 7.50
CA GLY A 121 15.22 5.75 6.28
C GLY A 121 15.84 4.35 6.12
N HIS A 122 16.62 3.88 7.08
CA HIS A 122 17.09 2.49 7.15
C HIS A 122 17.41 2.08 8.60
N MET A 123 17.45 0.78 8.88
CA MET A 123 17.89 0.26 10.16
C MET A 123 19.02 -0.75 9.97
N THR A 124 20.17 -0.51 10.58
CA THR A 124 21.25 -1.50 10.66
C THR A 124 20.93 -2.50 11.78
N ILE A 125 20.73 -3.76 11.41
CA ILE A 125 20.40 -4.85 12.34
C ILE A 125 21.68 -5.53 12.85
N LEU A 126 22.67 -5.67 11.96
CA LEU A 126 23.94 -6.29 12.27
C LEU A 126 25.06 -5.59 11.49
N GLU A 127 26.18 -5.31 12.15
CA GLU A 127 27.32 -4.64 11.50
C GLU A 127 28.23 -5.63 10.77
N GLN A 128 28.37 -6.86 11.30
CA GLN A 128 29.23 -7.91 10.75
C GLN A 128 28.64 -9.32 10.93
N PRO A 129 28.27 -10.02 9.84
CA PRO A 129 28.13 -9.49 8.48
C PRO A 129 27.09 -8.36 8.43
N LEU A 130 27.30 -7.40 7.54
CA LEU A 130 26.42 -6.24 7.43
C LEU A 130 25.00 -6.67 7.02
N LEU A 131 24.02 -6.29 7.83
CA LEU A 131 22.59 -6.47 7.55
C LEU A 131 21.87 -5.14 7.79
N ILE A 132 21.33 -4.57 6.72
CA ILE A 132 20.58 -3.31 6.74
C ILE A 132 19.18 -3.57 6.19
N CYS A 133 18.16 -3.11 6.91
CA CYS A 133 16.78 -3.09 6.47
C CYS A 133 16.44 -1.72 5.86
N GLY A 134 15.76 -1.73 4.72
CA GLY A 134 15.17 -0.56 4.07
C GLY A 134 13.73 -0.86 3.63
N GLY A 135 13.03 0.16 3.16
CA GLY A 135 11.61 0.12 2.83
C GLY A 135 10.87 1.35 3.36
N ASP A 136 9.64 1.50 2.91
CA ASP A 136 8.72 2.56 3.31
C ASP A 136 8.40 2.58 4.80
N ALA A 137 8.52 1.45 5.50
CA ALA A 137 8.40 1.35 6.96
C ALA A 137 9.37 2.27 7.71
N PHE A 138 10.49 2.64 7.10
CA PHE A 138 11.51 3.51 7.69
C PHE A 138 11.37 4.97 7.26
N THR A 139 10.40 5.28 6.40
CA THR A 139 10.11 6.63 5.89
C THR A 139 8.59 6.84 5.85
N HIS A 140 7.95 6.63 4.71
CA HIS A 140 6.52 6.76 4.50
C HIS A 140 6.08 5.99 3.23
N SER A 141 4.85 5.46 3.21
CA SER A 141 4.33 4.63 2.11
C SER A 141 3.88 5.42 0.89
N ASN A 142 4.84 6.01 0.19
CA ASN A 142 4.67 6.53 -1.15
C ASN A 142 5.94 6.27 -1.98
N PHE A 143 5.94 6.76 -3.23
CA PHE A 143 7.08 6.61 -4.13
C PHE A 143 8.37 7.25 -3.58
N ASP A 144 8.29 8.49 -3.13
CA ASP A 144 9.45 9.25 -2.64
C ASP A 144 10.03 8.62 -1.37
N GLY A 145 9.19 8.17 -0.43
CA GLY A 145 9.64 7.50 0.79
C GLY A 145 10.41 6.21 0.51
N CYS A 146 9.97 5.42 -0.48
CA CYS A 146 10.74 4.27 -0.96
C CYS A 146 12.10 4.67 -1.52
N VAL A 147 12.16 5.73 -2.33
CA VAL A 147 13.42 6.24 -2.91
C VAL A 147 14.35 6.77 -1.82
N GLU A 148 13.83 7.55 -0.88
CA GLU A 148 14.56 8.07 0.27
C GLU A 148 15.18 6.95 1.10
N SER A 149 14.40 5.91 1.40
CA SER A 149 14.89 4.75 2.13
C SER A 149 16.01 4.03 1.37
N ALA A 150 15.83 3.79 0.07
CA ALA A 150 16.84 3.15 -0.76
C ALA A 150 18.16 3.94 -0.78
N LEU A 151 18.08 5.27 -0.94
CA LEU A 151 19.26 6.15 -0.87
C LEU A 151 19.91 6.10 0.51
N SER A 152 19.13 6.02 1.58
CA SER A 152 19.63 5.89 2.96
C SER A 152 20.43 4.60 3.16
N VAL A 153 19.92 3.47 2.68
CA VAL A 153 20.62 2.16 2.71
C VAL A 153 21.94 2.24 1.93
N CYS A 154 21.92 2.79 0.71
CA CYS A 154 23.11 2.93 -0.12
C CYS A 154 24.21 3.76 0.57
N ARG A 155 23.84 4.86 1.23
CA ARG A 155 24.80 5.69 1.98
C ARG A 155 25.41 4.94 3.16
N ALA A 156 24.60 4.20 3.93
CA ALA A 156 25.09 3.41 5.05
C ALA A 156 26.08 2.32 4.60
N LEU A 157 25.79 1.66 3.48
CA LEU A 157 26.70 0.69 2.87
C LEU A 157 28.02 1.36 2.43
N GLN A 158 27.94 2.50 1.73
CA GLN A 158 29.13 3.21 1.25
C GLN A 158 30.06 3.60 2.41
N LEU A 159 29.51 4.18 3.48
CA LEU A 159 30.28 4.57 4.66
C LEU A 159 31.04 3.39 5.28
N LEU A 160 30.41 2.22 5.37
CA LEU A 160 31.06 1.02 5.91
C LEU A 160 32.18 0.48 5.01
N LEU A 161 32.00 0.56 3.68
CA LEU A 161 33.02 0.16 2.73
C LEU A 161 34.24 1.10 2.78
N ASP A 162 33.99 2.41 2.86
CA ASP A 162 35.06 3.42 2.95
C ASP A 162 35.87 3.26 4.25
N VAL A 163 35.21 2.98 5.37
CA VAL A 163 35.89 2.70 6.65
C VAL A 163 36.76 1.44 6.55
N LYS A 164 36.28 0.37 5.92
CA LYS A 164 37.08 -0.86 5.75
C LYS A 164 38.30 -0.65 4.86
N GLN A 165 38.20 0.19 3.82
CA GLN A 165 39.33 0.53 2.97
C GLN A 165 40.39 1.35 3.72
N ASN A 166 39.98 2.27 4.59
CA ASN A 166 40.89 3.11 5.36
C ASN A 166 41.58 2.39 6.53
N ILE A 167 41.01 1.29 7.05
CA ILE A 167 41.62 0.47 8.12
C ILE A 167 42.61 -0.57 7.55
N SER A 168 42.58 -0.82 6.24
CA SER A 168 43.43 -1.82 5.56
C SER A 168 44.72 -1.22 4.96
N LEU A 169 45.06 0.04 5.29
CA LEU A 169 46.30 0.75 4.96
C LEU A 169 47.13 0.98 6.23
#